data_AF-F6B3N9-F1
#
_entry.id   AF-F6B3N9-F1
#
_cell.length_a   1.000
_cell.length_b   1.000
_cell.length_c   1.000
_cell.angle_alpha   90.00
_cell.angle_beta   90.00
_cell.angle_gamma   90.00
#
_symmetry.space_group_name_H-M   'P 1'
#
loop_
_entity.id
_entity.type
_entity.pdbx_description
1 polymer ?
#
loop_
_entity_poly.entity_id
_entity_poly.type
_entity_poly.pdbx_seq_one_letter_code
_entity_poly.pdbx_strand_id
1 'polypeptide(L)' 'MVDINTAGLEVAPLSGKQLSLLNAAQAEINETREGDQEIYLLAVTRRD' A
#
# COMPACT_ATOMS: atom_id res chain seq x y z
N MET A 1 -5.22 -15.43 -2.33
CA MET A 1 -4.97 -14.17 -1.62
C MET A 1 -4.14 -14.48 -0.40
N VAL A 2 -2.99 -13.83 -0.21
CA VAL A 2 -2.31 -13.84 1.08
C VAL A 2 -3.16 -13.01 2.03
N ASP A 3 -3.63 -13.59 3.13
CA ASP A 3 -4.35 -12.85 4.15
C ASP A 3 -3.36 -11.97 4.91
N ILE A 4 -3.38 -10.67 4.61
CA ILE A 4 -2.63 -9.69 5.38
C ILE A 4 -3.43 -9.45 6.66
N ASN A 5 -2.89 -9.89 7.80
CA ASN A 5 -3.52 -9.60 9.09
C ASN A 5 -3.44 -8.10 9.39
N THR A 6 -4.56 -7.40 9.18
CA THR A 6 -4.72 -5.97 9.46
C THR A 6 -5.31 -5.69 10.85
N ALA A 7 -5.47 -6.71 11.70
CA ALA A 7 -6.00 -6.52 13.04
C ALA A 7 -5.09 -5.59 13.87
N GLY A 8 -5.70 -4.55 14.46
CA GLY A 8 -4.98 -3.53 15.22
C GLY A 8 -4.23 -2.50 14.39
N LEU A 9 -4.42 -2.50 13.06
CA LEU A 9 -3.87 -1.49 12.15
C LEU A 9 -4.93 -0.45 11.79
N GLU A 10 -4.53 0.81 11.74
CA GLU A 10 -5.34 1.94 11.26
C GLU A 10 -4.73 2.51 9.98
N VAL A 11 -5.54 3.10 9.10
CA VAL A 11 -5.02 3.77 7.91
C VAL A 11 -4.14 4.95 8.31
N ALA A 12 -2.91 4.96 7.82
CA ALA A 12 -1.94 6.00 8.14
C ALA A 12 -2.35 7.33 7.47
N PRO A 13 -2.47 8.45 8.21
CA PRO A 13 -2.58 9.76 7.59
C PRO A 13 -1.25 10.09 6.91
N LEU A 14 -1.26 10.27 5.59
CA LEU A 14 -0.08 10.60 4.81
C LEU A 14 -0.08 12.08 4.44
N SER A 15 1.09 12.73 4.56
CA SER A 15 1.33 14.01 3.89
C SER A 15 1.32 13.84 2.36
N GLY A 16 1.14 14.92 1.62
CA GLY A 16 1.17 14.88 0.15
C GLY A 16 2.44 14.25 -0.41
N LYS A 17 3.62 14.55 0.16
CA LYS A 17 4.90 13.93 -0.24
C LYS A 17 4.90 12.43 -0.01
N GLN A 18 4.39 11.96 1.12
CA GLN A 18 4.33 10.52 1.43
C GLN A 18 3.34 9.79 0.54
N LEU A 19 2.19 10.41 0.23
CA LEU A 19 1.22 9.85 -0.70
C LEU A 19 1.80 9.71 -2.11
N SER A 20 2.52 10.73 -2.61
CA SER A 20 3.19 10.66 -3.92
C SER A 20 4.22 9.53 -3.98
N LEU A 21 4.99 9.31 -2.89
CA LEU A 21 5.94 8.20 -2.81
C LEU A 21 5.23 6.84 -2.81
N LEU A 22 4.13 6.70 -2.06
CA LEU A 22 3.34 5.46 -2.04
C LEU A 22 2.78 5.14 -3.43
N ASN A 23 2.23 6.14 -4.12
CA ASN A 23 1.68 5.96 -5.46
C ASN A 23 2.75 5.61 -6.50
N ALA A 24 3.95 6.21 -6.40
CA ALA A 24 5.07 5.86 -7.27
C ALA A 24 5.51 4.40 -7.06
N ALA A 25 5.62 3.96 -5.81
CA ALA A 25 5.94 2.57 -5.50
C ALA A 25 4.84 1.61 -6.00
N GLN A 26 3.57 1.98 -5.87
CA GLN A 26 2.46 1.19 -6.41
C GLN A 26 2.55 1.07 -7.94
N ALA A 27 2.91 2.15 -8.64
CA ALA A 27 3.08 2.13 -10.09
C ALA A 27 4.22 1.18 -10.50
N GLU A 28 5.39 1.28 -9.87
CA GLU A 28 6.55 0.42 -10.14
C GLU A 28 6.23 -1.08 -9.92
N ILE A 29 5.54 -1.41 -8.83
CA ILE A 29 5.09 -2.78 -8.56
C ILE A 29 4.11 -3.26 -9.64
N ASN A 30 3.22 -2.40 -10.12
CA ASN A 30 2.27 -2.76 -11.16
C ASN A 30 2.91 -2.88 -12.55
N GLU A 31 3.98 -2.15 -12.84
CA GLU A 31 4.74 -2.31 -14.10
C GLU A 31 5.44 -3.67 -14.18
N THR A 32 5.80 -4.24 -13.03
CA THR A 32 6.52 -5.53 -12.94
C THR A 32 5.60 -6.73 -12.67
N ARG A 33 4.28 -6.50 -12.60
CA ARG A 33 3.32 -7.56 -12.27
C ARG A 33 3.16 -8.54 -13.44
N GLU A 34 3.09 -9.82 -13.11
CA GLU A 34 2.70 -10.85 -14.06
C GLU A 34 1.18 -11.08 -13.98
N GLY A 35 0.47 -10.80 -15.07
CA GLY A 35 -0.98 -10.98 -15.20
C GLY A 35 -1.82 -9.71 -15.08
N ASP A 36 -3.15 -9.87 -15.15
CA ASP A 36 -4.11 -8.77 -15.29
C ASP A 36 -4.60 -8.19 -13.95
N GLN A 37 -4.02 -8.61 -12.83
CA GLN A 37 -4.45 -8.14 -11.50
C GLN A 37 -3.71 -6.87 -11.11
N GLU A 38 -4.45 -5.86 -10.63
CA GLU A 38 -3.83 -4.65 -10.10
C GLU A 38 -3.48 -4.80 -8.62
N ILE A 39 -2.30 -4.30 -8.25
CA ILE A 39 -1.81 -4.26 -6.87
C ILE A 39 -2.11 -2.89 -6.28
N TYR A 40 -2.74 -2.88 -5.10
CA TYR A 40 -3.03 -1.68 -4.33
C TYR A 40 -2.20 -1.68 -3.04
N LEU A 41 -1.52 -0.57 -2.75
CA LEU A 41 -0.76 -0.39 -1.51
C LEU A 41 -1.57 0.41 -0.49
N LEU A 42 -1.65 -0.09 0.74
CA LEU A 42 -2.28 0.61 1.87
C LEU A 42 -1.23 0.88 2.94
N ALA A 43 -1.01 2.15 3.25
CA ALA A 43 -0.19 2.54 4.39
C ALA A 43 -1.01 2.46 5.68
N VAL A 44 -0.46 1.81 6.70
CA VAL A 44 -1.11 1.62 7.99
C VAL A 44 -0.18 1.94 9.16
N THR A 45 -0.74 2.41 10.26
CA THR A 45 -0.06 2.57 11.55
C THR A 45 -0.61 1.57 12.56
N ARG A 46 0.23 1.18 13.52
CA ARG A 46 -0.19 0.48 14.72
C ARG A 46 -0.04 1.43 15.89
N ARG A 47 -1.07 1.56 16.72
CA ARG A 47 -0.94 2.19 18.03
C ARG A 47 -0.41 1.13 18.99
N ASP A 48 0.70 1.44 19.67
CA ASP A 48 1.22 0.61 20.76
C ASP A 48 0.37 0.77 22.03
#